data_AF-A0A133XJF9-F1
#
_entry.id   AF-A0A133XJF9-F1
#
_cell.length_a   1.000
_cell.length_b   1.000
_cell.length_c   1.000
_cell.angle_alpha   90.00
_cell.angle_beta   90.00
_cell.angle_gamma   90.00
#
_symmetry.space_group_name_H-M   'P 1'
#
loop_
_entity.id
_entity.type
_entity.pdbx_description
1 polymer ?
#
loop_
_entity_poly.entity_id
_entity_poly.type
_entity_poly.pdbx_seq_one_letter_code
_entity_poly.pdbx_strand_id
1 'polypeptide(L)'
;MTSTVSITHNNFPIPAGNSLTVVDILASLTLQSLTPSVGASGGASITFGVQFIETPNGGSGGICADGGAVNVGINGAGCADIFVISQNALNFPFDYDSDGAVNGYDPLPYYASFFADGFNYLSDAACAAAGAAAGCRGFETAEGLSTTADFKILITATPYIDPRTIPEPGSMALMGGALAALAWVSRRRKLQEI
;
A
#
# COMPACT_ATOMS: atom_id res chain seq x y z
N MET A 1 -8.13 -8.40 11.16
CA MET A 1 -9.20 -7.90 10.27
C MET A 1 -9.60 -9.03 9.35
N THR A 2 -10.90 -9.18 9.10
CA THR A 2 -11.45 -10.21 8.20
C THR A 2 -11.32 -9.76 6.75
N SER A 3 -10.96 -10.68 5.85
CA SER A 3 -10.91 -10.41 4.42
C SER A 3 -12.32 -10.15 3.87
N THR A 4 -12.47 -9.12 3.04
CA THR A 4 -13.74 -8.74 2.42
C THR A 4 -13.83 -9.28 0.99
N VAL A 5 -12.75 -9.14 0.22
CA VAL A 5 -12.65 -9.58 -1.17
C VAL A 5 -11.22 -10.02 -1.47
N SER A 6 -11.07 -11.02 -2.33
CA SER A 6 -9.76 -11.48 -2.81
C SER A 6 -9.64 -11.17 -4.30
N ILE A 7 -8.46 -10.74 -4.71
CA ILE A 7 -8.11 -10.55 -6.12
C ILE A 7 -6.96 -11.48 -6.44
N THR A 8 -7.12 -12.27 -7.49
CA THR A 8 -6.08 -13.16 -7.98
C THR A 8 -5.61 -12.67 -9.34
N HIS A 9 -4.32 -12.44 -9.45
CA HIS A 9 -3.64 -12.25 -10.71
C HIS A 9 -3.11 -13.60 -11.19
N ASN A 10 -3.44 -13.98 -12.43
CA ASN A 10 -3.02 -15.21 -13.07
C ASN A 10 -2.02 -14.84 -14.17
N ASN A 11 -0.73 -15.01 -13.90
CA ASN A 11 0.31 -14.73 -14.87
C ASN A 11 0.59 -15.98 -15.70
N PHE A 12 0.24 -15.93 -16.98
CA PHE A 12 0.49 -17.01 -17.93
C PHE A 12 0.90 -16.40 -19.26
N PRO A 13 1.75 -17.09 -20.05
CA PRO A 13 2.27 -16.51 -21.27
C PRO A 13 1.14 -16.16 -22.25
N ILE A 14 1.07 -14.89 -22.63
CA ILE A 14 0.17 -14.38 -23.67
C ILE A 14 0.95 -13.74 -24.81
N PRO A 15 0.35 -13.58 -26.00
CA PRO A 15 0.98 -12.85 -27.09
C PRO A 15 1.19 -11.38 -26.72
N ALA A 16 2.33 -10.82 -27.13
CA ALA A 16 2.67 -9.42 -26.89
C ALA A 16 1.55 -8.47 -27.39
N GLY A 17 1.20 -7.49 -26.54
CA GLY A 17 0.16 -6.50 -26.83
C GLY A 17 -1.27 -6.91 -26.48
N ASN A 18 -1.48 -8.13 -25.94
CA ASN A 18 -2.79 -8.62 -25.53
C ASN A 18 -3.04 -8.57 -24.02
N SER A 19 -2.27 -7.77 -23.28
CA SER A 19 -2.51 -7.52 -21.86
C SER A 19 -3.39 -6.29 -21.64
N LEU A 20 -4.14 -6.34 -20.54
CA LEU A 20 -4.76 -5.16 -19.96
C LEU A 20 -3.64 -4.27 -19.41
N THR A 21 -3.64 -2.96 -19.67
CA THR A 21 -2.62 -2.06 -19.11
C THR A 21 -3.12 -1.28 -17.89
N VAL A 22 -4.42 -1.01 -17.83
CA VAL A 22 -5.07 -0.25 -16.75
C VAL A 22 -6.47 -0.81 -16.49
N VAL A 23 -6.86 -0.88 -15.22
CA VAL A 23 -8.25 -1.13 -14.81
C VAL A 23 -8.60 -0.33 -13.57
N ASP A 24 -9.85 0.10 -13.47
CA ASP A 24 -10.40 0.71 -12.28
C ASP A 24 -11.23 -0.31 -11.50
N ILE A 25 -10.95 -0.43 -10.20
CA ILE A 25 -11.70 -1.25 -9.26
C ILE A 25 -12.51 -0.34 -8.36
N LEU A 26 -13.84 -0.32 -8.55
CA LEU A 26 -14.76 0.42 -7.70
C LEU A 26 -15.09 -0.39 -6.44
N ALA A 27 -14.69 0.12 -5.28
CA ALA A 27 -15.12 -0.38 -3.97
C ALA A 27 -16.23 0.52 -3.42
N SER A 28 -17.38 -0.06 -3.11
CA SER A 28 -18.51 0.64 -2.49
C SER A 28 -18.74 0.12 -1.07
N LEU A 29 -18.77 1.03 -0.12
CA LEU A 29 -19.15 0.80 1.27
C LEU A 29 -20.54 1.37 1.49
N THR A 30 -21.45 0.56 2.03
CA THR A 30 -22.77 0.99 2.49
C THR A 30 -22.90 0.62 3.95
N LEU A 31 -23.33 1.57 4.78
CA LEU A 31 -23.56 1.36 6.20
C LEU A 31 -25.04 1.47 6.51
N GLN A 32 -25.51 0.58 7.38
CA GLN A 32 -26.88 0.57 7.87
C GLN A 32 -26.88 0.71 9.38
N SER A 33 -27.64 1.69 9.88
CA SER A 33 -27.84 1.84 11.32
C SER A 33 -28.75 0.73 11.83
N LEU A 34 -28.28 0.00 12.85
CA LEU A 34 -29.05 -1.05 13.50
C LEU A 34 -29.89 -0.49 14.65
N THR A 35 -29.36 0.49 15.41
CA THR A 35 -30.02 1.08 16.58
C THR A 35 -29.64 2.56 16.73
N PRO A 36 -30.57 3.52 16.54
CA PRO A 36 -31.93 3.33 16.04
C PRO A 36 -31.92 2.88 14.57
N SER A 37 -32.83 1.99 14.17
CA SER A 37 -32.91 1.57 12.77
C SER A 37 -33.55 2.68 11.93
N VAL A 38 -32.69 3.44 11.25
CA VAL A 38 -33.09 4.58 10.42
C VAL A 38 -32.85 4.36 8.92
N GLY A 39 -32.40 3.15 8.55
CA GLY A 39 -32.07 2.78 7.18
C GLY A 39 -30.57 2.88 6.87
N ALA A 40 -30.21 2.86 5.59
CA ALA A 40 -28.84 3.11 5.16
C ALA A 40 -28.51 4.59 5.36
N SER A 41 -27.54 4.88 6.22
CA SER A 41 -27.29 6.24 6.73
C SER A 41 -25.87 6.74 6.45
N GLY A 42 -25.19 6.14 5.48
CA GLY A 42 -23.89 6.61 5.00
C GLY A 42 -23.20 5.60 4.11
N GLY A 43 -22.15 6.05 3.45
CA GLY A 43 -21.35 5.20 2.56
C GLY A 43 -20.18 5.95 1.94
N ALA A 44 -19.27 5.18 1.37
CA ALA A 44 -18.13 5.70 0.64
C ALA A 44 -17.98 4.89 -0.65
N SER A 45 -17.65 5.56 -1.75
CA SER A 45 -17.23 4.88 -2.98
C SER A 45 -15.83 5.33 -3.31
N ILE A 46 -14.95 4.35 -3.55
CA ILE A 46 -13.54 4.57 -3.80
C ILE A 46 -13.17 3.81 -5.05
N THR A 47 -12.50 4.49 -5.97
CA THR A 47 -12.00 3.87 -7.19
C THR A 47 -10.50 3.65 -7.04
N PHE A 48 -10.08 2.40 -6.99
CA PHE A 48 -8.68 2.01 -7.06
C PHE A 48 -8.28 1.86 -8.51
N GLY A 49 -7.47 2.77 -9.02
CA GLY A 49 -6.83 2.57 -10.31
C GLY A 49 -5.73 1.52 -10.16
N VAL A 50 -5.62 0.64 -11.15
CA VAL A 50 -4.60 -0.39 -11.22
C VAL A 50 -3.83 -0.19 -12.51
N GLN A 51 -2.50 -0.19 -12.40
CA GLN A 51 -1.59 -0.26 -13.53
C GLN A 51 -1.03 -1.68 -13.61
N PHE A 52 -1.11 -2.27 -14.79
CA PHE A 52 -0.62 -3.61 -15.05
C PHE A 52 0.49 -3.57 -16.09
N ILE A 53 1.55 -4.32 -15.83
CA ILE A 53 2.65 -4.53 -16.78
C ILE A 53 2.80 -6.03 -16.99
N GLU A 54 2.34 -6.48 -18.14
CA GLU A 54 2.78 -7.74 -18.72
C GLU A 54 4.22 -7.57 -19.20
N THR A 55 5.14 -8.25 -18.56
CA THR A 55 6.56 -8.10 -18.85
C THR A 55 6.97 -9.03 -20.00
N PRO A 56 7.87 -8.61 -20.89
CA PRO A 56 8.49 -9.55 -21.81
C PRO A 56 9.23 -10.63 -21.02
N ASN A 57 8.82 -11.90 -21.15
CA ASN A 57 9.41 -13.02 -20.39
C ASN A 57 10.94 -13.13 -20.52
N GLY A 58 11.52 -12.71 -21.66
CA GLY A 58 12.96 -12.69 -21.88
C GLY A 58 13.70 -11.45 -21.34
N GLY A 59 12.97 -10.50 -20.76
CA GLY A 59 13.49 -9.20 -20.34
C GLY A 59 14.08 -8.37 -21.48
N SER A 60 14.73 -7.27 -21.12
CA SER A 60 15.56 -6.47 -22.02
C SER A 60 17.03 -6.72 -21.69
N GLY A 61 17.73 -7.45 -22.57
CA GLY A 61 19.12 -7.83 -22.31
C GLY A 61 19.30 -8.79 -21.13
N GLY A 62 18.25 -9.59 -20.82
CA GLY A 62 18.25 -10.52 -19.68
C GLY A 62 17.89 -9.88 -18.33
N ILE A 63 17.46 -8.62 -18.33
CA ILE A 63 16.99 -7.90 -17.13
C ILE A 63 15.49 -7.64 -17.26
N CYS A 64 14.76 -7.95 -16.19
CA CYS A 64 13.33 -7.78 -16.05
C CYS A 64 12.96 -6.36 -15.61
N ALA A 65 11.69 -6.01 -15.76
CA ALA A 65 11.20 -4.66 -15.48
C ALA A 65 11.29 -4.27 -13.99
N ASP A 66 11.29 -5.26 -13.10
CA ASP A 66 11.53 -5.12 -11.66
C ASP A 66 13.00 -4.87 -11.29
N GLY A 67 13.91 -4.89 -12.29
CA GLY A 67 15.36 -4.77 -12.14
C GLY A 67 16.08 -6.09 -11.84
N GLY A 68 15.35 -7.21 -11.72
CA GLY A 68 15.88 -8.54 -11.51
C GLY A 68 16.44 -9.17 -12.79
N ALA A 69 17.27 -10.20 -12.65
CA ALA A 69 17.71 -11.00 -13.79
C ALA A 69 16.64 -12.03 -14.17
N VAL A 70 16.49 -12.31 -15.46
CA VAL A 70 15.63 -13.39 -15.97
C VAL A 70 16.14 -14.74 -15.44
N ASN A 71 15.22 -15.65 -15.12
CA ASN A 71 15.45 -16.98 -14.54
C ASN A 71 16.02 -16.96 -13.11
N VAL A 72 15.81 -15.88 -12.35
CA VAL A 72 16.26 -15.75 -10.96
C VAL A 72 15.13 -15.28 -10.05
N GLY A 73 14.98 -15.93 -8.89
CA GLY A 73 14.01 -15.50 -7.86
C GLY A 73 12.58 -15.52 -8.38
N ILE A 74 11.87 -14.40 -8.22
CA ILE A 74 10.49 -14.26 -8.73
C ILE A 74 10.41 -14.34 -10.25
N ASN A 75 11.52 -14.03 -10.94
CA ASN A 75 11.65 -14.14 -12.40
C ASN A 75 12.11 -15.54 -12.85
N GLY A 76 11.92 -16.57 -12.04
CA GLY A 76 12.50 -17.91 -12.23
C GLY A 76 12.05 -18.65 -13.50
N ALA A 77 10.88 -18.30 -14.04
CA ALA A 77 10.30 -18.91 -15.24
C ALA A 77 10.18 -17.94 -16.43
N GLY A 78 10.82 -16.77 -16.33
CA GLY A 78 10.53 -15.59 -17.15
C GLY A 78 10.29 -14.39 -16.24
N CYS A 79 10.30 -13.19 -16.79
CA CYS A 79 10.01 -11.99 -16.00
C CYS A 79 8.63 -12.07 -15.35
N ALA A 80 8.56 -11.60 -14.10
CA ALA A 80 7.34 -11.51 -13.33
C ALA A 80 6.55 -10.27 -13.74
N ASP A 81 5.24 -10.42 -13.77
CA ASP A 81 4.33 -9.35 -14.12
C ASP A 81 3.95 -8.51 -12.93
N ILE A 82 3.72 -7.22 -13.20
CA ILE A 82 3.66 -6.20 -12.17
C ILE A 82 2.24 -5.66 -12.08
N PHE A 83 1.68 -5.71 -10.87
CA PHE A 83 0.41 -5.08 -10.52
C PHE A 83 0.69 -3.93 -9.55
N VAL A 84 0.27 -2.71 -9.87
CA VAL A 84 0.42 -1.53 -9.01
C VAL A 84 -0.92 -0.84 -8.78
N ILE A 85 -1.24 -0.52 -7.53
CA ILE A 85 -2.43 0.25 -7.18
C ILE A 85 -2.10 1.75 -7.10
N SER A 86 -2.94 2.59 -7.72
CA SER A 86 -2.67 4.02 -7.95
C SER A 86 -2.87 4.90 -6.72
N GLN A 87 -3.73 4.48 -5.79
CA GLN A 87 -4.01 5.22 -4.57
C GLN A 87 -3.42 4.50 -3.36
N ASN A 88 -2.82 5.28 -2.45
CA ASN A 88 -2.60 4.79 -1.10
C ASN A 88 -3.98 4.54 -0.49
N ALA A 89 -4.27 3.27 -0.23
CA ALA A 89 -5.59 2.79 0.14
C ALA A 89 -6.00 3.19 1.58
N LEU A 90 -5.42 4.26 2.13
CA LEU A 90 -5.52 4.65 3.53
C LEU A 90 -6.36 5.92 3.66
N ASN A 91 -7.32 5.91 4.57
CA ASN A 91 -8.08 7.08 5.04
C ASN A 91 -8.99 7.77 4.03
N PHE A 92 -9.93 7.03 3.44
CA PHE A 92 -10.99 7.64 2.67
C PHE A 92 -12.08 8.18 3.61
N PRO A 93 -12.28 9.51 3.68
CA PRO A 93 -13.27 10.09 4.58
C PRO A 93 -14.69 9.87 4.04
N PHE A 94 -15.64 9.66 4.93
CA PHE A 94 -17.07 9.69 4.62
C PHE A 94 -17.85 10.12 5.86
N ASP A 95 -19.01 10.73 5.64
CA ASP A 95 -19.92 11.11 6.72
C ASP A 95 -20.91 9.98 6.98
N TYR A 96 -21.18 9.72 8.26
CA TYR A 96 -22.17 8.77 8.71
C TYR A 96 -23.18 9.47 9.61
N ASP A 97 -24.45 9.36 9.24
CA ASP A 97 -25.58 9.79 10.07
C ASP A 97 -25.95 8.62 11.01
N SER A 98 -25.87 8.87 12.32
CA SER A 98 -26.12 7.86 13.33
C SER A 98 -27.53 7.89 13.92
N ASP A 99 -28.25 9.01 13.77
CA ASP A 99 -29.53 9.25 14.46
C ASP A 99 -30.73 9.28 13.50
N GLY A 100 -30.49 9.40 12.19
CA GLY A 100 -31.50 9.39 11.13
C GLY A 100 -32.53 10.50 11.21
N ALA A 101 -32.23 11.56 11.95
CA ALA A 101 -33.13 12.67 12.12
C ALA A 101 -33.10 13.53 10.84
N VAL A 102 -34.22 13.55 10.11
CA VAL A 102 -34.42 14.34 8.88
C VAL A 102 -34.15 15.86 9.06
N ASN A 103 -34.01 16.34 10.30
CA ASN A 103 -33.62 17.71 10.66
C ASN A 103 -32.67 17.80 11.88
N GLY A 104 -32.08 16.68 12.31
CA GLY A 104 -31.06 16.64 13.36
C GLY A 104 -29.69 16.62 12.70
N TYR A 105 -28.85 17.60 13.02
CA TYR A 105 -27.47 17.60 12.56
C TYR A 105 -26.68 16.57 13.37
N ASP A 106 -26.35 15.41 12.80
CA ASP A 106 -25.17 14.65 13.25
C ASP A 106 -24.48 13.77 12.17
N PRO A 107 -24.08 14.32 11.00
CA PRO A 107 -23.09 13.64 10.18
C PRO A 107 -21.74 13.67 10.91
N LEU A 108 -21.30 12.50 11.39
CA LEU A 108 -19.99 12.34 12.01
C LEU A 108 -18.98 11.88 10.95
N PRO A 109 -17.75 12.45 10.92
CA PRO A 109 -16.73 12.04 9.99
C PRO A 109 -16.11 10.70 10.42
N TYR A 110 -16.07 9.75 9.49
CA TYR A 110 -15.38 8.48 9.61
C TYR A 110 -14.40 8.30 8.46
N TYR A 111 -13.49 7.34 8.63
CA TYR A 111 -12.49 6.98 7.64
C TYR A 111 -12.59 5.49 7.33
N ALA A 112 -12.70 5.17 6.05
CA ALA A 112 -12.51 3.81 5.54
C ALA A 112 -11.05 3.67 5.10
N SER A 113 -10.33 2.73 5.71
CA SER A 113 -8.97 2.36 5.32
C SER A 113 -8.95 0.93 4.80
N PHE A 114 -8.30 0.74 3.67
CA PHE A 114 -8.18 -0.52 2.98
C PHE A 114 -6.77 -1.05 3.09
N PHE A 115 -6.68 -2.31 3.44
CA PHE A 115 -5.44 -3.07 3.52
C PHE A 115 -5.56 -4.24 2.57
N ALA A 116 -4.44 -4.80 2.14
CA ALA A 116 -4.48 -6.14 1.60
C ALA A 116 -3.28 -6.94 2.07
N ASP A 117 -3.53 -8.19 2.46
CA ASP A 117 -2.45 -9.16 2.54
C ASP A 117 -2.03 -9.53 1.12
N GLY A 118 -0.73 -9.76 0.91
CA GLY A 118 -0.19 -10.00 -0.43
C GLY A 118 0.21 -8.74 -1.20
N PHE A 119 -0.19 -7.54 -0.76
CA PHE A 119 0.42 -6.29 -1.24
C PHE A 119 1.66 -5.93 -0.44
N ASN A 120 2.74 -5.67 -1.16
CA ASN A 120 4.00 -5.17 -0.61
C ASN A 120 4.40 -3.86 -1.27
N TYR A 121 5.43 -3.23 -0.73
CA TYR A 121 6.18 -2.24 -1.49
C TYR A 121 6.98 -2.95 -2.56
N LEU A 122 6.91 -2.42 -3.78
CA LEU A 122 7.69 -2.93 -4.90
C LEU A 122 9.05 -2.23 -4.99
N SER A 123 9.94 -2.78 -5.80
CA SER A 123 11.20 -2.13 -6.13
C SER A 123 10.95 -0.81 -6.89
N ASP A 124 11.88 0.14 -6.78
CA ASP A 124 11.76 1.41 -7.52
C ASP A 124 11.73 1.19 -9.04
N ALA A 125 12.40 0.14 -9.53
CA ALA A 125 12.36 -0.25 -10.94
C ALA A 125 10.97 -0.76 -11.36
N ALA A 126 10.35 -1.63 -10.56
CA ALA A 126 8.99 -2.10 -10.80
C ALA A 126 7.98 -0.93 -10.77
N CYS A 127 8.12 -0.02 -9.80
CA CYS A 127 7.31 1.19 -9.74
C CYS A 127 7.48 2.06 -10.98
N ALA A 128 8.72 2.32 -11.40
CA ALA A 128 9.02 3.11 -12.58
C ALA A 128 8.48 2.46 -13.87
N ALA A 129 8.61 1.14 -14.00
CA ALA A 129 8.08 0.38 -15.14
C ALA A 129 6.55 0.49 -15.24
N ALA A 130 5.86 0.48 -14.09
CA ALA A 130 4.42 0.69 -14.00
C ALA A 130 4.01 2.18 -14.03
N GLY A 131 4.93 3.11 -14.30
CA GLY A 131 4.62 4.55 -14.33
C GLY A 131 4.22 5.15 -12.98
N ALA A 132 4.56 4.50 -11.87
CA ALA A 132 4.28 4.93 -10.51
C ALA A 132 5.51 5.55 -9.82
N ALA A 133 5.28 6.36 -8.79
CA ALA A 133 6.35 6.91 -7.97
C ALA A 133 7.03 5.82 -7.11
N ALA A 134 8.29 6.05 -6.74
CA ALA A 134 9.03 5.20 -5.81
C ALA A 134 8.25 4.93 -4.51
N GLY A 135 8.34 3.70 -3.99
CA GLY A 135 7.51 3.26 -2.86
C GLY A 135 6.05 2.97 -3.23
N CYS A 136 5.77 2.65 -4.50
CA CYS A 136 4.47 2.17 -4.93
C CYS A 136 4.10 0.84 -4.25
N ARG A 137 2.79 0.55 -4.21
CA ARG A 137 2.25 -0.67 -3.61
C ARG A 137 1.61 -1.57 -4.64
N GLY A 138 1.81 -2.87 -4.46
CA GLY A 138 1.42 -3.84 -5.46
C GLY A 138 1.92 -5.23 -5.14
N PHE A 139 1.94 -6.09 -6.15
CA PHE A 139 2.62 -7.37 -6.10
C PHE A 139 3.18 -7.72 -7.47
N GLU A 140 4.15 -8.62 -7.47
CA GLU A 140 4.66 -9.28 -8.66
C GLU A 140 4.13 -10.71 -8.69
N THR A 141 3.84 -11.21 -9.89
CA THR A 141 3.41 -12.58 -10.10
C THR A 141 4.39 -13.27 -11.02
N ALA A 142 5.05 -14.31 -10.51
CA ALA A 142 5.96 -15.12 -11.29
C ALA A 142 5.26 -15.75 -12.51
N GLU A 143 5.98 -15.88 -13.62
CA GLU A 143 5.44 -16.42 -14.86
C GLU A 143 4.93 -17.86 -14.69
N GLY A 144 3.75 -18.14 -15.24
CA GLY A 144 3.03 -19.41 -15.12
C GLY A 144 2.40 -19.69 -13.74
N LEU A 145 2.33 -18.70 -12.85
CA LEU A 145 1.79 -18.81 -11.50
C LEU A 145 0.70 -17.75 -11.22
N SER A 146 0.07 -17.88 -10.06
CA SER A 146 -0.95 -16.95 -9.58
C SER A 146 -0.54 -16.33 -8.24
N THR A 147 -0.80 -15.02 -8.09
CA THR A 147 -0.68 -14.30 -6.82
C THR A 147 -2.05 -13.80 -6.39
N THR A 148 -2.44 -14.06 -5.14
CA THR A 148 -3.69 -13.58 -4.56
C THR A 148 -3.41 -12.51 -3.52
N ALA A 149 -4.16 -11.41 -3.59
CA ALA A 149 -4.20 -10.36 -2.57
C ALA A 149 -5.59 -10.32 -1.90
N ASP A 150 -5.60 -10.33 -0.57
CA ASP A 150 -6.81 -10.36 0.24
C ASP A 150 -7.07 -8.99 0.85
N PHE A 151 -8.06 -8.29 0.34
CA PHE A 151 -8.45 -6.96 0.82
C PHE A 151 -9.19 -7.05 2.14
N LYS A 152 -8.95 -6.05 2.97
CA LYS A 152 -9.52 -5.86 4.30
C LYS A 152 -9.89 -4.40 4.46
N ILE A 153 -10.95 -4.15 5.22
CA ILE A 153 -11.41 -2.80 5.54
C ILE A 153 -11.33 -2.55 7.05
N LEU A 154 -10.91 -1.36 7.42
CA LEU A 154 -11.01 -0.80 8.76
C LEU A 154 -11.82 0.49 8.67
N ILE A 155 -12.80 0.65 9.55
CA ILE A 155 -13.57 1.87 9.69
C ILE A 155 -13.23 2.49 11.05
N THR A 156 -12.81 3.75 11.06
CA THR A 156 -12.39 4.47 12.28
C THR A 156 -12.92 5.89 12.31
N ALA A 157 -13.10 6.45 13.52
CA ALA A 157 -13.46 7.85 13.71
C ALA A 157 -12.28 8.82 13.52
N THR A 158 -11.04 8.29 13.48
CA THR A 158 -9.82 9.05 13.21
C THR A 158 -9.04 8.42 12.05
N PRO A 159 -8.20 9.18 11.33
CA PRO A 159 -7.36 8.63 10.28
C PRO A 159 -6.37 7.58 10.83
N TYR A 160 -6.21 6.48 10.10
CA TYR A 160 -5.13 5.53 10.25
C TYR A 160 -3.79 6.14 9.84
N ILE A 161 -2.74 5.95 10.63
CA ILE A 161 -1.39 6.44 10.33
C ILE A 161 -0.50 5.23 10.06
N ASP A 162 0.10 5.13 8.86
CA ASP A 162 1.06 4.05 8.57
C ASP A 162 2.31 4.25 9.45
N PRO A 163 2.65 3.31 10.34
CA PRO A 163 3.81 3.42 11.24
C PRO A 163 5.14 3.69 10.53
N ARG A 164 5.28 3.29 9.26
CA ARG A 164 6.51 3.51 8.47
C ARG A 164 6.68 4.95 8.00
N THR A 165 5.59 5.71 7.95
CA THR A 165 5.63 7.14 7.60
C THR A 165 5.90 8.03 8.80
N ILE A 166 5.89 7.44 10.01
CA ILE A 166 6.19 8.16 11.24
C ILE A 166 7.71 8.38 11.28
N PRO A 167 8.20 9.64 11.21
CA PRO A 167 9.61 9.90 11.35
C PRO A 167 10.11 9.30 12.67
N GLU A 168 11.27 8.67 12.65
CA GLU A 168 11.84 8.08 13.87
C GLU A 168 11.84 9.11 15.01
N PRO A 169 11.43 8.71 16.24
CA PRO A 169 11.36 9.65 17.34
C PRO A 169 12.72 10.35 17.52
N GLY A 170 12.71 11.69 17.61
CA GLY A 170 13.93 12.49 17.83
C GLY A 170 14.69 12.13 19.12
N SER A 171 14.13 11.26 19.97
CA SER A 171 14.82 10.66 21.13
C SER A 171 16.08 9.88 20.72
N MET A 172 16.13 9.24 19.56
CA MET A 172 17.35 8.56 19.09
C MET A 172 18.45 9.56 18.72
N ALA A 173 18.07 10.66 18.04
CA ALA A 173 18.99 11.76 17.76
C ALA A 173 19.48 12.44 19.04
N LEU A 174 18.59 12.65 20.02
CA LEU A 174 18.95 13.22 21.33
C LEU A 174 19.86 12.29 22.13
N MET A 175 19.59 10.98 22.16
CA MET A 175 20.42 9.98 22.82
C MET A 175 21.81 9.90 22.17
N GLY A 176 21.86 9.85 20.84
CA GLY A 176 23.12 9.89 20.08
C GLY A 176 23.91 11.18 20.33
N GLY A 177 23.22 12.32 20.34
CA GLY A 177 23.81 13.62 20.67
C GLY A 177 24.36 13.68 22.10
N ALA A 178 23.64 13.14 23.08
CA ALA A 178 24.07 13.08 24.47
C ALA A 178 25.32 12.21 24.64
N LEU A 179 25.36 11.03 24.00
CA LEU A 179 26.53 10.15 24.01
C LEU A 179 27.74 10.79 23.33
N ALA A 180 27.54 11.48 22.20
CA ALA A 180 28.60 12.21 21.51
C ALA A 180 29.16 13.35 22.39
N ALA A 181 28.29 14.10 23.07
CA ALA A 181 28.69 15.15 24.00
C ALA A 181 29.48 14.59 25.20
N LEU A 182 29.04 13.47 25.79
CA LEU A 182 29.76 12.78 26.87
C LEU A 182 31.13 12.26 26.41
N ALA A 183 31.22 11.68 25.21
CA ALA A 183 32.47 11.22 24.62
C ALA A 183 33.44 12.40 24.37
N TRP A 184 32.92 13.56 23.95
CA TRP A 184 33.73 14.75 23.73
C TRP A 184 34.24 15.36 25.05
N VAL A 185 33.38 15.48 26.06
CA VAL A 185 33.74 15.98 27.39
C VAL A 185 34.77 15.07 28.06
N SER A 186 34.59 13.75 28.00
CA SER A 186 35.54 12.79 28.59
C SER A 186 36.93 12.84 27.92
N ARG A 187 37.00 13.03 26.59
CA ARG A 187 38.28 13.26 25.88
C ARG A 187 38.96 14.56 26.34
N ARG A 188 38.20 15.65 26.52
CA ARG A 188 38.76 16.93 26.98
C ARG A 188 39.34 16.82 28.39
N ARG A 189 38.70 16.10 29.30
CA ARG A 189 39.20 15.88 30.67
C ARG A 189 40.51 15.10 30.68
N LYS A 190 40.62 14.03 29.87
CA LYS A 190 41.88 13.27 29.72
C LYS A 190 43.06 14.10 29.20
N LEU A 191 42.81 15.11 28.36
CA LEU A 191 43.86 15.97 27.80
C LEU A 191 44.34 17.04 28.79
N GLN A 192 43.62 17.30 29.89
CA GLN A 192 44.01 18.26 30.92
C GLN A 192 44.74 17.63 32.11
N GLU A 193 44.83 16.30 32.16
CA GLU A 193 45.53 15.52 33.19
C GLU A 193 46.96 15.10 32.75
N ILE A 194 47.48 15.68 31.66
CA ILE A 194 48.88 15.57 31.18
C ILE A 194 49.49 16.97 31.21
#